data_AF-A0A939XLZ7-F1
#
_entry.id   AF-A0A939XLZ7-F1
#
_cell.length_a   1.000
_cell.length_b   1.000
_cell.length_c   1.000
_cell.angle_alpha   90.00
_cell.angle_beta   90.00
_cell.angle_gamma   90.00
#
_symmetry.space_group_name_H-M   'P 1'
#
loop_
_entity.id
_entity.type
_entity.pdbx_description
1 polymer ?
#
loop_
_entity_poly.entity_id
_entity_poly.type
_entity_poly.pdbx_seq_one_letter_code
_entity_poly.pdbx_strand_id
1 'polypeptide(L)'
;MQLKAGYFTNGIETLKTSDTMAVKVDALLESLSYFDLDTDIALLETCDDAAVALIHNIVSRGAPTYASQFVEDILSTTIGKTLKRIADNGSIYRDIQKQEVKDMVFRALHIIDPRIKATMERDESDPKAQMIYDFMATGAVPSQGDYLWQLAETGRKYSDVFKYSPKFRRHLDILAQDYNFINEHCDLSFAAPYSANTADCVTFLFDPNSTSSSDNIDYITEDKIAELLKSINVAGRVIVKKSDNPYERTEELSNFVQNEYFDVVRDNYNSPLYKTDDGIEALQIALTPLAIARIQKVVLEAINSGALSLDARSWHIGVIERDVPCAFLAFEDLKQHFNKLFLLENNGRRFPNVKLEIFHTEEFATTELNLLYQGSRDDVSEFNPLTAYDLLIDISVLMRRSALDTPPRTIAAKYAVIRSAHTPSADTHLMFNAYMHYDINLSQDTEDEEDIDNNDDDDDDATSYSEQGDALLFFLKNIFAKNSFMDGQAATIAQLLNGNNVLHISAPGTGKSLIMLFVAMMKPAYS
;
A
#
# COMPACT_ATOMS: atom_id res chain seq x y z
N MET A 1 3.56 14.09 2.25
CA MET A 1 4.43 13.15 3.01
C MET A 1 4.21 11.74 2.49
N GLN A 2 5.06 10.78 2.82
CA GLN A 2 4.89 9.40 2.40
C GLN A 2 4.50 8.51 3.58
N LEU A 3 3.55 7.60 3.36
CA LEU A 3 3.11 6.59 4.32
C LEU A 3 3.30 5.18 3.72
N LYS A 4 3.25 4.17 4.59
CA LYS A 4 3.37 2.76 4.22
C LYS A 4 2.15 1.95 4.67
N ALA A 5 1.43 1.38 3.72
CA ALA A 5 0.36 0.40 3.92
C ALA A 5 0.05 -0.27 2.57
N GLY A 6 -0.12 -1.58 2.56
CA GLY A 6 -0.44 -2.32 1.34
C GLY A 6 -0.93 -3.73 1.61
N TYR A 7 -2.16 -4.00 1.20
CA TYR A 7 -2.67 -5.37 1.14
C TYR A 7 -2.43 -5.98 -0.23
N PHE A 8 -2.31 -7.30 -0.28
CA PHE A 8 -2.31 -8.08 -1.50
C PHE A 8 -3.14 -9.35 -1.32
N THR A 9 -3.70 -9.87 -2.41
CA THR A 9 -4.45 -11.13 -2.37
C THR A 9 -3.50 -12.32 -2.28
N ASN A 10 -3.92 -13.40 -1.62
CA ASN A 10 -3.22 -14.69 -1.60
C ASN A 10 -2.93 -15.18 -3.04
N GLY A 11 -3.78 -14.83 -4.00
CA GLY A 11 -3.63 -15.18 -5.40
C GLY A 11 -2.31 -14.72 -6.01
N ILE A 12 -1.77 -13.59 -5.53
CA ILE A 12 -0.50 -13.05 -6.03
C ILE A 12 0.69 -13.97 -5.69
N GLU A 13 0.64 -14.76 -4.60
CA GLU A 13 1.68 -15.75 -4.30
C GLU A 13 1.81 -16.81 -5.41
N THR A 14 0.72 -17.09 -6.13
CA THR A 14 0.75 -18.07 -7.23
C THR A 14 1.50 -17.60 -8.49
N LEU A 15 1.88 -16.31 -8.55
CA LEU A 15 2.72 -15.74 -9.61
C LEU A 15 4.21 -16.09 -9.40
N LYS A 16 4.58 -16.45 -8.16
CA LYS A 16 5.97 -16.80 -7.78
C LYS A 16 6.35 -18.21 -8.24
N THR A 17 6.25 -18.46 -9.54
CA THR A 17 6.48 -19.78 -10.17
C THR A 17 7.96 -20.21 -10.19
N SER A 18 8.87 -19.28 -9.94
CA SER A 18 10.32 -19.49 -9.84
C SER A 18 10.93 -18.45 -8.90
N ASP A 19 12.14 -18.69 -8.40
CA ASP A 19 12.86 -17.73 -7.54
C ASP A 19 13.03 -16.35 -8.22
N THR A 20 13.26 -16.34 -9.53
CA THR A 20 13.35 -15.09 -10.30
C THR A 20 12.03 -14.33 -10.31
N MET A 21 10.90 -15.01 -10.52
CA MET A 21 9.58 -14.37 -10.46
C MET A 21 9.23 -13.94 -9.04
N ALA A 22 9.61 -14.71 -8.02
CA ALA A 22 9.41 -14.35 -6.62
C ALA A 22 10.07 -13.01 -6.29
N VAL A 23 11.34 -12.83 -6.67
CA VAL A 23 12.07 -11.57 -6.45
C VAL A 23 11.39 -10.39 -7.15
N LYS A 24 10.90 -10.56 -8.38
CA LYS A 24 10.19 -9.49 -9.11
C LYS A 24 8.88 -9.11 -8.43
N VAL A 25 8.06 -10.10 -8.07
CA VAL A 25 6.76 -9.90 -7.42
C VAL A 25 6.96 -9.23 -6.05
N ASP A 26 7.89 -9.73 -5.24
CA ASP A 26 8.16 -9.17 -3.91
C ASP A 26 8.65 -7.72 -3.99
N ALA A 27 9.52 -7.41 -4.98
CA ALA A 27 10.00 -6.05 -5.19
C ALA A 27 8.89 -5.09 -5.62
N LEU A 28 7.99 -5.54 -6.52
CA LEU A 28 6.81 -4.77 -6.92
C LEU A 28 5.88 -4.52 -5.71
N LEU A 29 5.56 -5.55 -4.93
CA LEU A 29 4.67 -5.40 -3.78
C LEU A 29 5.26 -4.53 -2.67
N GLU A 30 6.56 -4.64 -2.39
CA GLU A 30 7.26 -3.73 -1.48
C GLU A 30 7.13 -2.29 -1.97
N SER A 31 7.43 -2.03 -3.24
CA SER A 31 7.33 -0.68 -3.82
C SER A 31 5.90 -0.13 -3.76
N LEU A 32 4.89 -0.95 -4.06
CA LEU A 32 3.48 -0.55 -4.07
C LEU A 32 2.89 -0.35 -2.67
N SER A 33 3.55 -0.83 -1.63
CA SER A 33 3.14 -0.60 -0.24
C SER A 33 3.41 0.83 0.23
N TYR A 34 4.17 1.64 -0.52
CA TYR A 34 4.43 3.05 -0.22
C TYR A 34 3.52 3.95 -1.06
N PHE A 35 3.00 5.00 -0.43
CA PHE A 35 2.11 5.96 -1.07
C PHE A 35 2.32 7.35 -0.50
N ASP A 36 2.13 8.35 -1.35
CA ASP A 36 2.17 9.75 -0.96
C ASP A 36 0.78 10.22 -0.52
N LEU A 37 0.77 10.96 0.58
CA LEU A 37 -0.39 11.63 1.15
C LEU A 37 -0.19 13.16 1.09
N ASP A 38 -1.14 13.84 0.46
CA ASP A 38 -1.35 15.28 0.59
C ASP A 38 -2.63 15.52 1.39
N THR A 39 -2.54 16.26 2.50
CA THR A 39 -3.67 16.44 3.41
C THR A 39 -3.51 17.71 4.24
N ASP A 40 -4.62 18.29 4.65
CA ASP A 40 -4.68 19.37 5.65
C ASP A 40 -4.94 18.85 7.09
N ILE A 41 -4.91 17.53 7.28
CA ILE A 41 -4.95 16.91 8.61
C ILE A 41 -3.58 17.07 9.27
N ALA A 42 -3.57 17.59 10.50
CA ALA A 42 -2.36 17.70 11.31
C ALA A 42 -2.04 16.34 11.95
N LEU A 43 -1.28 15.50 11.24
CA LEU A 43 -0.96 14.15 11.69
C LEU A 43 -0.16 14.16 13.00
N LEU A 44 -0.48 13.21 13.89
CA LEU A 44 0.16 13.05 15.19
C LEU A 44 1.04 11.80 15.21
N GLU A 45 2.20 11.89 15.87
CA GLU A 45 3.11 10.76 16.04
C GLU A 45 2.65 9.77 17.12
N THR A 46 1.92 10.27 18.11
CA THR A 46 1.36 9.50 19.23
C THR A 46 -0.12 9.20 18.98
N CYS A 47 -0.59 8.10 19.57
CA CYS A 47 -2.00 7.73 19.52
C CYS A 47 -2.52 7.51 20.94
N ASP A 48 -3.60 8.20 21.31
CA ASP A 48 -4.20 8.12 22.64
C ASP A 48 -5.19 6.95 22.78
N ASP A 49 -5.83 6.54 21.68
CA ASP A 49 -6.75 5.42 21.67
C ASP A 49 -6.06 4.09 21.35
N ALA A 50 -6.08 3.15 22.29
CA ALA A 50 -5.42 1.85 22.12
C ALA A 50 -6.02 0.99 20.99
N ALA A 51 -7.33 1.14 20.72
CA ALA A 51 -8.01 0.44 19.63
C ALA A 51 -7.49 0.91 18.27
N VAL A 52 -7.37 2.23 18.12
CA VAL A 52 -6.86 2.88 16.91
C VAL A 52 -5.40 2.49 16.69
N ALA A 53 -4.56 2.54 17.73
CA ALA A 53 -3.15 2.14 17.65
C ALA A 53 -2.99 0.67 17.21
N LEU A 54 -3.79 -0.24 17.78
CA LEU A 54 -3.75 -1.66 17.44
C LEU A 54 -4.14 -1.92 15.99
N ILE A 55 -5.27 -1.35 15.53
CA ILE A 55 -5.72 -1.55 14.14
C ILE A 55 -4.76 -0.88 13.16
N HIS A 56 -4.21 0.29 13.48
CA HIS A 56 -3.17 0.95 12.71
C HIS A 56 -1.95 0.06 12.51
N ASN A 57 -1.49 -0.58 13.59
CA ASN A 57 -0.39 -1.54 13.52
C ASN A 57 -0.74 -2.77 12.69
N ILE A 58 -1.97 -3.29 12.77
CA ILE A 58 -2.44 -4.40 11.94
C ILE A 58 -2.42 -4.04 10.45
N VAL A 59 -2.97 -2.88 10.09
CA VAL A 59 -3.00 -2.38 8.70
C VAL A 59 -1.59 -2.13 8.17
N SER A 60 -0.67 -1.69 9.04
CA SER A 60 0.69 -1.29 8.68
C SER A 60 1.75 -2.38 8.95
N ARG A 61 1.34 -3.61 9.31
CA ARG A 61 2.29 -4.64 9.73
C ARG A 61 3.11 -5.16 8.55
N GLY A 62 4.43 -5.09 8.68
CA GLY A 62 5.36 -5.63 7.70
C GLY A 62 5.15 -5.05 6.30
N ALA A 63 5.76 -5.67 5.30
CA ALA A 63 5.62 -5.27 3.92
C ALA A 63 5.89 -6.44 2.99
N PRO A 64 5.02 -6.70 2.00
CA PRO A 64 3.55 -6.43 1.96
C PRO A 64 2.75 -7.36 2.92
N THR A 65 1.46 -7.10 3.22
CA THR A 65 0.62 -8.00 4.08
C THR A 65 -0.65 -8.52 3.36
N TYR A 66 -1.18 -9.67 3.76
CA TYR A 66 -2.39 -10.22 3.13
C TYR A 66 -3.62 -9.37 3.44
N ALA A 67 -4.53 -9.26 2.47
CA ALA A 67 -5.85 -8.70 2.68
C ALA A 67 -6.65 -9.51 3.72
N SER A 68 -7.66 -8.87 4.32
CA SER A 68 -8.57 -9.58 5.23
C SER A 68 -9.33 -10.68 4.48
N GLN A 69 -9.77 -11.71 5.21
CA GLN A 69 -10.59 -12.77 4.62
C GLN A 69 -11.88 -12.23 4.01
N PHE A 70 -12.44 -11.15 4.57
CA PHE A 70 -13.59 -10.47 4.00
C PHE A 70 -13.30 -9.92 2.60
N VAL A 71 -12.20 -9.18 2.43
CA VAL A 71 -11.80 -8.64 1.12
C VAL A 71 -11.48 -9.77 0.13
N GLU A 72 -10.77 -10.80 0.58
CA GLU A 72 -10.45 -11.98 -0.20
C GLU A 72 -11.70 -12.74 -0.69
N ASP A 73 -12.70 -12.94 0.19
CA ASP A 73 -13.95 -13.61 -0.15
C ASP A 73 -14.77 -12.80 -1.16
N ILE A 74 -14.85 -11.48 -0.99
CA ILE A 74 -15.54 -10.60 -1.93
C ILE A 74 -14.87 -10.64 -3.30
N LEU A 75 -13.55 -10.43 -3.36
CA LEU A 75 -12.81 -10.45 -4.64
C LEU A 75 -12.97 -11.80 -5.33
N SER A 76 -12.85 -12.90 -4.58
CA SER A 76 -12.98 -14.25 -5.14
C SER A 76 -14.38 -14.55 -5.65
N THR A 77 -15.41 -14.13 -4.93
CA THR A 77 -16.82 -14.41 -5.30
C THR A 77 -17.28 -13.54 -6.45
N THR A 78 -16.87 -12.27 -6.46
CA THR A 78 -17.24 -11.33 -7.51
C THR A 78 -16.50 -11.65 -8.80
N ILE A 79 -15.16 -11.68 -8.78
CA ILE A 79 -14.35 -11.80 -10.00
C ILE A 79 -14.27 -13.26 -10.50
N GLY A 80 -14.36 -14.24 -9.60
CA GLY A 80 -14.43 -15.66 -9.99
C GLY A 80 -13.14 -16.25 -10.59
N LYS A 81 -11.98 -15.59 -10.44
CA LYS A 81 -10.68 -16.05 -10.99
C LYS A 81 -9.74 -16.67 -9.96
N THR A 82 -10.13 -16.67 -8.68
CA THR A 82 -9.38 -17.31 -7.58
C THR A 82 -10.18 -18.45 -6.97
N LEU A 83 -9.48 -19.51 -6.53
CA LEU A 83 -10.10 -20.68 -5.88
C LEU A 83 -9.65 -20.79 -4.43
N LYS A 84 -10.61 -20.80 -3.49
CA LYS A 84 -10.35 -21.01 -2.06
C LYS A 84 -9.90 -22.44 -1.79
N ARG A 85 -8.85 -22.58 -0.99
CA ARG A 85 -8.31 -23.86 -0.52
C ARG A 85 -7.95 -23.76 0.96
N ILE A 86 -8.22 -24.83 1.70
CA ILE A 86 -7.83 -24.96 3.10
C ILE A 86 -6.81 -26.10 3.19
N ALA A 87 -5.63 -25.82 3.71
CA ALA A 87 -4.61 -26.84 3.95
C ALA A 87 -4.89 -27.59 5.25
N ASP A 88 -4.34 -28.81 5.40
CA ASP A 88 -4.52 -29.67 6.57
C ASP A 88 -4.16 -28.99 7.90
N ASN A 89 -3.26 -28.00 7.87
CA ASN A 89 -2.88 -27.21 9.03
C ASN A 89 -3.80 -26.00 9.31
N GLY A 90 -4.98 -25.96 8.69
CA GLY A 90 -5.99 -24.92 8.79
C GLY A 90 -5.66 -23.62 8.07
N SER A 91 -4.61 -23.56 7.25
CA SER A 91 -4.25 -22.32 6.53
C SER A 91 -5.17 -22.11 5.33
N ILE A 92 -5.64 -20.88 5.13
CA ILE A 92 -6.54 -20.50 4.04
C ILE A 92 -5.73 -19.85 2.92
N TYR A 93 -5.93 -20.31 1.69
CA TYR A 93 -5.32 -19.77 0.48
C TYR A 93 -6.39 -19.51 -0.59
N ARG A 94 -6.10 -18.59 -1.51
CA ARG A 94 -6.89 -18.36 -2.72
C ARG A 94 -5.97 -18.32 -3.91
N ASP A 95 -6.05 -19.35 -4.75
CA ASP A 95 -5.08 -19.55 -5.82
C ASP A 95 -5.63 -19.06 -7.17
N ILE A 96 -4.83 -18.34 -7.96
CA ILE A 96 -5.11 -18.07 -9.37
C ILE A 96 -4.68 -19.31 -10.17
N GLN A 97 -5.62 -19.97 -10.85
CA GLN A 97 -5.33 -21.22 -11.56
C GLN A 97 -4.85 -21.03 -13.00
N LYS A 98 -5.43 -20.07 -13.73
CA LYS A 98 -5.16 -19.87 -15.16
C LYS A 98 -3.94 -18.99 -15.38
N GLN A 99 -3.01 -19.42 -16.24
CA GLN A 99 -1.79 -18.68 -16.54
C GLN A 99 -2.07 -17.29 -17.14
N GLU A 100 -3.06 -17.19 -18.03
CA GLU A 100 -3.48 -15.92 -18.65
C GLU A 100 -3.85 -14.87 -17.60
N VAL A 101 -4.57 -15.27 -16.54
CA VAL A 101 -4.93 -14.38 -15.42
C VAL A 101 -3.69 -13.98 -14.63
N LYS A 102 -2.76 -14.92 -14.38
CA LYS A 102 -1.49 -14.61 -13.69
C LYS A 102 -0.67 -13.57 -14.46
N ASP A 103 -0.59 -13.70 -15.77
CA ASP A 103 0.15 -12.78 -16.63
C ASP A 103 -0.49 -11.39 -16.59
N MET A 104 -1.83 -11.31 -16.62
CA MET A 104 -2.55 -10.03 -16.51
C MET A 104 -2.42 -9.39 -15.13
N VAL A 105 -2.47 -10.17 -14.05
CA VAL A 105 -2.24 -9.66 -12.67
C VAL A 105 -0.80 -9.20 -12.51
N PHE A 106 0.19 -9.91 -13.07
CA PHE A 106 1.59 -9.47 -13.08
C PHE A 106 1.73 -8.14 -13.83
N ARG A 107 1.08 -7.98 -15.00
CA ARG A 107 1.01 -6.70 -15.70
C ARG A 107 0.36 -5.61 -14.86
N ALA A 108 -0.72 -5.91 -14.13
CA ALA A 108 -1.44 -4.94 -13.30
C ALA A 108 -0.58 -4.35 -12.16
N LEU A 109 0.40 -5.10 -11.64
CA LEU A 109 1.35 -4.60 -10.64
C LEU A 109 2.31 -3.53 -11.19
N HIS A 110 2.42 -3.38 -12.51
CA HIS A 110 3.24 -2.37 -13.17
C HIS A 110 2.42 -1.10 -13.41
N ILE A 111 2.18 -0.38 -12.31
CA ILE A 111 1.25 0.76 -12.29
C ILE A 111 1.71 1.92 -13.18
N ILE A 112 0.77 2.41 -13.98
CA ILE A 112 0.89 3.60 -14.82
C ILE A 112 -0.54 4.05 -15.18
N ASP A 113 -0.81 5.36 -15.21
CA ASP A 113 -2.09 5.89 -15.66
C ASP A 113 -1.97 6.51 -17.07
N PRO A 114 -2.42 5.82 -18.13
CA PRO A 114 -2.25 6.30 -19.50
C PRO A 114 -3.04 7.57 -19.85
N ARG A 115 -3.94 8.01 -18.96
CA ARG A 115 -4.69 9.27 -19.10
C ARG A 115 -3.81 10.48 -18.78
N ILE A 116 -2.77 10.30 -17.96
CA ILE A 116 -1.83 11.35 -17.58
C ILE A 116 -0.77 11.51 -18.67
N LYS A 117 -0.78 12.67 -19.32
CA LYS A 117 0.16 13.02 -20.40
C LYS A 117 1.34 13.86 -19.89
N ALA A 118 2.34 14.04 -20.73
CA ALA A 118 3.46 14.97 -20.54
C ALA A 118 2.97 16.38 -20.17
N THR A 119 3.20 16.81 -18.93
CA THR A 119 2.48 17.99 -18.42
C THR A 119 3.27 18.89 -17.47
N MET A 120 4.60 18.75 -17.31
CA MET A 120 5.34 19.74 -16.49
C MET A 120 5.08 21.16 -17.00
N GLU A 121 4.67 22.06 -16.11
CA GLU A 121 4.55 23.48 -16.44
C GLU A 121 5.95 24.08 -16.56
N ARG A 122 6.13 24.93 -17.57
CA ARG A 122 7.39 25.61 -17.79
C ARG A 122 7.55 26.73 -16.77
N ASP A 123 8.40 26.52 -15.77
CA ASP A 123 8.82 27.59 -14.87
C ASP A 123 10.02 28.34 -15.47
N GLU A 124 9.74 29.48 -16.10
CA GLU A 124 10.76 30.34 -16.70
C GLU A 124 11.59 31.11 -15.65
N SER A 125 11.20 31.07 -14.36
CA SER A 125 11.87 31.81 -13.29
C SER A 125 13.04 31.06 -12.65
N ASP A 126 13.04 29.72 -12.72
CA ASP A 126 14.14 28.87 -12.25
C ASP A 126 14.90 28.24 -13.43
N PRO A 127 16.16 28.66 -13.69
CA PRO A 127 16.99 28.07 -14.73
C PRO A 127 17.18 26.56 -14.63
N LYS A 128 17.18 26.00 -13.41
CA LYS A 128 17.32 24.55 -13.20
C LYS A 128 16.03 23.82 -13.57
N ALA A 129 14.88 24.31 -13.12
CA ALA A 129 13.58 23.78 -13.51
C ALA A 129 13.40 23.80 -15.04
N GLN A 130 13.86 24.86 -15.70
CA GLN A 130 13.87 24.95 -17.16
C GLN A 130 14.73 23.86 -17.81
N MET A 131 15.93 23.58 -17.29
CA MET A 131 16.78 22.50 -17.81
C MET A 131 16.15 21.12 -17.63
N ILE A 132 15.51 20.87 -16.49
CA ILE A 132 14.77 19.62 -16.24
C ILE A 132 13.63 19.49 -17.25
N TYR A 133 12.83 20.55 -17.43
CA TYR A 133 11.76 20.57 -18.42
C TYR A 133 12.29 20.31 -19.83
N ASP A 134 13.35 20.98 -20.26
CA ASP A 134 13.91 20.79 -21.60
C ASP A 134 14.44 19.37 -21.80
N PHE A 135 15.08 18.78 -20.79
CA PHE A 135 15.53 17.38 -20.81
C PHE A 135 14.36 16.40 -20.93
N MET A 136 13.25 16.65 -20.22
CA MET A 136 12.06 15.79 -20.22
C MET A 136 11.16 16.01 -21.45
N ALA A 137 11.05 17.24 -21.96
CA ALA A 137 10.14 17.60 -23.05
C ALA A 137 10.77 17.53 -24.43
N THR A 138 12.08 17.74 -24.52
CA THR A 138 12.79 17.75 -25.80
C THR A 138 13.94 16.76 -25.87
N GLY A 139 14.49 16.30 -24.75
CA GLY A 139 15.65 15.39 -24.71
C GLY A 139 15.31 13.89 -24.74
N ALA A 140 15.66 13.18 -23.65
CA ALA A 140 15.66 11.72 -23.59
C ALA A 140 14.26 11.10 -23.60
N VAL A 141 13.33 11.69 -22.85
CA VAL A 141 12.01 11.10 -22.58
C VAL A 141 11.13 10.97 -23.83
N PRO A 142 10.99 11.98 -24.71
CA PRO A 142 10.20 11.84 -25.93
C PRO A 142 10.73 10.75 -26.87
N SER A 143 12.04 10.45 -26.82
CA SER A 143 12.64 9.37 -27.61
C SER A 143 12.31 7.97 -27.08
N GLN A 144 12.01 7.85 -25.78
CA GLN A 144 11.76 6.58 -25.10
C GLN A 144 10.27 6.34 -24.80
N GLY A 145 9.46 7.40 -24.75
CA GLY A 145 8.01 7.37 -24.61
C GLY A 145 7.48 8.22 -23.45
N ASP A 146 6.28 8.79 -23.63
CA ASP A 146 5.66 9.73 -22.69
C ASP A 146 5.34 9.13 -21.30
N TYR A 147 5.29 7.81 -21.17
CA TYR A 147 5.04 7.14 -19.88
C TYR A 147 6.10 7.49 -18.82
N LEU A 148 7.32 7.84 -19.23
CA LEU A 148 8.41 8.20 -18.32
C LEU A 148 8.11 9.48 -17.52
N TRP A 149 7.22 10.35 -18.01
CA TRP A 149 6.81 11.53 -17.26
C TRP A 149 6.20 11.20 -15.90
N GLN A 150 5.48 10.08 -15.78
CA GLN A 150 4.91 9.62 -14.52
C GLN A 150 5.91 8.87 -13.64
N LEU A 151 7.05 8.45 -14.18
CA LEU A 151 8.08 7.71 -13.44
C LEU A 151 9.23 8.61 -12.97
N ALA A 152 9.23 9.86 -13.40
CA ALA A 152 10.24 10.85 -13.10
C ALA A 152 10.04 11.44 -11.69
N GLU A 153 10.96 11.15 -10.78
CA GLU A 153 10.94 11.66 -9.41
C GLU A 153 11.91 12.83 -9.25
N THR A 154 11.40 14.01 -8.90
CA THR A 154 12.21 15.21 -8.68
C THR A 154 12.60 15.38 -7.22
N GLY A 155 13.84 15.81 -6.95
CA GLY A 155 14.25 16.21 -5.60
C GLY A 155 14.38 15.05 -4.61
N ARG A 156 14.78 13.85 -5.05
CA ARG A 156 14.96 12.70 -4.15
C ARG A 156 16.28 12.81 -3.39
N LYS A 157 16.29 12.52 -2.09
CA LYS A 157 17.52 12.51 -1.28
C LYS A 157 18.38 11.30 -1.58
N TYR A 158 19.70 11.48 -1.65
CA TYR A 158 20.61 10.35 -1.81
C TYR A 158 20.52 9.37 -0.63
N SER A 159 20.32 9.85 0.60
CA SER A 159 20.07 8.99 1.78
C SER A 159 19.00 7.93 1.52
N ASP A 160 17.93 8.29 0.82
CA ASP A 160 16.81 7.39 0.55
C ASP A 160 17.15 6.41 -0.56
N VAL A 161 17.91 6.84 -1.57
CA VAL A 161 18.46 5.96 -2.62
C VAL A 161 19.32 4.85 -2.00
N PHE A 162 20.17 5.18 -1.04
CA PHE A 162 21.00 4.19 -0.34
C PHE A 162 20.16 3.32 0.61
N LYS A 163 19.31 3.94 1.46
CA LYS A 163 18.56 3.25 2.52
C LYS A 163 17.60 2.18 2.02
N TYR A 164 16.97 2.44 0.88
CA TYR A 164 15.99 1.53 0.28
C TYR A 164 16.58 0.70 -0.86
N SER A 165 17.90 0.69 -1.06
CA SER A 165 18.56 -0.24 -1.98
C SER A 165 18.54 -1.67 -1.39
N PRO A 166 18.08 -2.68 -2.16
CA PRO A 166 18.13 -4.08 -1.73
C PRO A 166 19.54 -4.57 -1.39
N LYS A 167 20.57 -3.98 -2.00
CA LYS A 167 21.98 -4.35 -1.82
C LYS A 167 22.63 -3.67 -0.61
N PHE A 168 21.98 -2.67 -0.01
CA PHE A 168 22.59 -1.80 0.99
C PHE A 168 21.71 -1.56 2.21
N ARG A 169 21.40 -2.62 2.96
CA ARG A 169 20.59 -2.53 4.21
C ARG A 169 21.40 -2.41 5.50
N ARG A 170 22.73 -2.47 5.44
CA ARG A 170 23.62 -2.33 6.59
C ARG A 170 24.78 -1.43 6.18
N HIS A 171 25.10 -0.41 6.99
CA HIS A 171 26.25 0.53 6.88
C HIS A 171 25.98 1.93 6.29
N LEU A 172 24.72 2.41 6.18
CA LEU A 172 24.49 3.83 5.85
C LEU A 172 25.11 4.78 6.88
N ASP A 173 25.02 4.45 8.16
CA ASP A 173 25.55 5.31 9.24
C ASP A 173 27.07 5.50 9.14
N ILE A 174 27.78 4.54 8.54
CA ILE A 174 29.23 4.60 8.32
C ILE A 174 29.54 5.45 7.07
N LEU A 175 28.80 5.28 5.98
CA LEU A 175 28.96 6.13 4.79
C LEU A 175 28.54 7.59 5.04
N ALA A 176 27.47 7.83 5.80
CA ALA A 176 26.95 9.16 6.09
C ALA A 176 27.93 10.02 6.92
N GLN A 177 28.83 9.40 7.68
CA GLN A 177 29.88 10.11 8.42
C GLN A 177 31.03 10.58 7.52
N ASP A 178 31.30 9.84 6.43
CA ASP A 178 32.44 10.09 5.54
C ASP A 178 32.07 10.91 4.29
N TYR A 179 30.77 11.02 3.96
CA TYR A 179 30.31 11.59 2.69
C TYR A 179 29.11 12.53 2.83
N ASN A 180 29.37 13.84 2.74
CA ASN A 180 28.34 14.90 2.81
C ASN A 180 27.26 14.80 1.71
N PHE A 181 27.59 14.25 0.54
CA PHE A 181 26.66 14.18 -0.60
C PHE A 181 25.41 13.32 -0.31
N ILE A 182 25.45 12.45 0.70
CA ILE A 182 24.30 11.62 1.09
C ILE A 182 23.12 12.49 1.55
N ASN A 183 23.40 13.70 2.06
CA ASN A 183 22.38 14.67 2.46
C ASN A 183 21.93 15.59 1.30
N GLU A 184 22.56 15.49 0.13
CA GLU A 184 22.15 16.21 -1.09
C GLU A 184 20.93 15.54 -1.73
N HIS A 185 20.27 16.29 -2.62
CA HIS A 185 19.14 15.81 -3.41
C HIS A 185 19.60 15.65 -4.86
N CYS A 186 19.17 14.56 -5.51
CA CYS A 186 19.19 14.53 -6.96
C CYS A 186 18.06 15.39 -7.50
N ASP A 187 18.30 16.04 -8.63
CA ASP A 187 17.32 16.93 -9.24
C ASP A 187 16.22 16.12 -9.93
N LEU A 188 16.59 14.99 -10.54
CA LEU A 188 15.70 14.04 -11.19
C LEU A 188 16.21 12.61 -11.01
N SER A 189 15.31 11.64 -10.87
CA SER A 189 15.66 10.23 -10.85
C SER A 189 14.58 9.35 -11.46
N PHE A 190 15.00 8.18 -11.93
CA PHE A 190 14.14 7.09 -12.35
C PHE A 190 14.57 5.82 -11.63
N ALA A 191 13.61 4.99 -11.24
CA ALA A 191 13.87 3.74 -10.55
C ALA A 191 13.00 2.61 -11.12
N ALA A 192 13.53 1.41 -11.11
CA ALA A 192 12.83 0.18 -11.40
C ALA A 192 12.79 -0.67 -10.11
N PRO A 193 11.62 -1.13 -9.64
CA PRO A 193 11.52 -1.98 -8.45
C PRO A 193 12.39 -3.24 -8.56
N TYR A 194 12.54 -3.79 -9.77
CA TYR A 194 13.44 -4.90 -10.04
C TYR A 194 14.19 -4.67 -11.36
N SER A 195 15.38 -5.27 -11.45
CA SER A 195 16.16 -5.31 -12.67
C SER A 195 16.95 -6.62 -12.73
N ALA A 196 16.97 -7.27 -13.90
CA ALA A 196 17.69 -8.54 -14.05
C ALA A 196 19.19 -8.32 -14.30
N ASN A 197 19.55 -7.33 -15.12
CA ASN A 197 20.92 -7.08 -15.59
C ASN A 197 21.27 -5.58 -15.72
N THR A 198 20.37 -4.68 -15.30
CA THR A 198 20.58 -3.22 -15.36
C THR A 198 20.75 -2.65 -13.96
N ALA A 199 21.01 -1.35 -13.89
CA ALA A 199 20.89 -0.63 -12.62
C ALA A 199 19.43 -0.61 -12.15
N ASP A 200 19.23 -0.46 -10.83
CA ASP A 200 17.91 -0.29 -10.21
C ASP A 200 17.43 1.16 -10.26
N CYS A 201 18.37 2.12 -10.41
CA CYS A 201 18.06 3.53 -10.46
C CYS A 201 19.09 4.29 -11.30
N VAL A 202 18.67 5.42 -11.89
CA VAL A 202 19.53 6.43 -12.50
C VAL A 202 19.19 7.79 -11.91
N THR A 203 20.22 8.59 -11.60
CA THR A 203 20.06 9.92 -11.00
C THR A 203 20.69 10.99 -11.88
N PHE A 204 20.07 12.16 -11.92
CA PHE A 204 20.53 13.31 -12.69
C PHE A 204 20.70 14.53 -11.77
N LEU A 205 21.75 15.30 -12.04
CA LEU A 205 22.01 16.60 -11.43
C LEU A 205 22.10 17.63 -12.55
N PHE A 206 21.31 18.69 -12.46
CA PHE A 206 21.26 19.77 -13.43
C PHE A 206 22.04 20.97 -12.91
N ASP A 207 23.11 21.34 -13.61
CA ASP A 207 23.95 22.46 -13.26
C ASP A 207 23.71 23.64 -14.23
N PRO A 208 22.93 24.65 -13.82
CA PRO A 208 22.62 25.81 -14.65
C PRO A 208 23.78 26.81 -14.77
N ASN A 209 24.80 26.70 -13.92
CA ASN A 209 25.89 27.68 -13.80
C ASN A 209 27.14 27.28 -14.58
N SER A 210 27.32 26.00 -14.92
CA SER A 210 28.49 25.58 -15.70
C SER A 210 28.35 25.98 -17.17
N THR A 211 29.19 26.94 -17.55
CA THR A 211 29.31 27.44 -18.94
C THR A 211 30.59 26.95 -19.62
N SER A 212 31.45 26.20 -18.92
CA SER A 212 32.71 25.70 -19.46
C SER A 212 33.00 24.25 -19.06
N SER A 213 33.76 23.54 -19.88
CA SER A 213 34.32 22.21 -19.61
C SER A 213 35.37 22.20 -18.49
N SER A 214 35.62 23.35 -17.83
CA SER A 214 36.67 23.55 -16.83
C SER A 214 36.16 24.25 -15.56
N ASP A 215 34.93 23.98 -15.13
CA ASP A 215 34.60 24.19 -13.72
C ASP A 215 35.31 23.10 -12.93
N ASN A 216 35.93 23.46 -11.79
CA ASN A 216 36.66 22.56 -10.89
C ASN A 216 35.68 21.54 -10.26
N ILE A 217 35.17 20.62 -11.08
CA ILE A 217 34.62 19.36 -10.60
C ILE A 217 35.80 18.65 -9.96
N ASP A 218 35.73 18.41 -8.67
CA ASP A 218 36.69 17.52 -8.02
C ASP A 218 36.43 16.11 -8.54
N TYR A 219 37.08 15.78 -9.66
CA TYR A 219 36.95 14.50 -10.34
C TYR A 219 37.21 13.32 -9.40
N ILE A 220 38.08 13.48 -8.42
CA ILE A 220 38.35 12.45 -7.41
C ILE A 220 37.12 12.23 -6.53
N THR A 221 36.42 13.30 -6.16
CA THR A 221 35.19 13.20 -5.36
C THR A 221 34.03 12.64 -6.18
N GLU A 222 33.84 13.07 -7.43
CA GLU A 222 32.78 12.52 -8.29
C GLU A 222 33.01 11.05 -8.66
N ASP A 223 34.26 10.64 -8.91
CA ASP A 223 34.59 9.23 -9.15
C ASP A 223 34.26 8.36 -7.94
N LYS A 224 34.54 8.84 -6.72
CA LYS A 224 34.16 8.16 -5.47
C LYS A 224 32.64 8.06 -5.32
N ILE A 225 31.91 9.15 -5.60
CA ILE A 225 30.45 9.14 -5.56
C ILE A 225 29.89 8.13 -6.57
N ALA A 226 30.41 8.11 -7.79
CA ALA A 226 30.00 7.16 -8.81
C ALA A 226 30.30 5.71 -8.42
N GLU A 227 31.43 5.43 -7.78
CA GLU A 227 31.76 4.11 -7.24
C GLU A 227 30.80 3.68 -6.13
N LEU A 228 30.47 4.59 -5.21
CA LEU A 228 29.49 4.34 -4.15
C LEU A 228 28.09 4.05 -4.72
N LEU A 229 27.63 4.84 -5.68
CA LEU A 229 26.35 4.62 -6.35
C LEU A 229 26.32 3.28 -7.09
N LYS A 230 27.40 2.93 -7.79
CA LYS A 230 27.52 1.61 -8.45
C LYS A 230 27.47 0.46 -7.45
N SER A 231 28.04 0.63 -6.26
CA SER A 231 28.03 -0.41 -5.21
C SER A 231 26.61 -0.81 -4.77
N ILE A 232 25.65 0.10 -4.92
CA ILE A 232 24.24 -0.11 -4.60
C ILE A 232 23.35 -0.31 -5.83
N ASN A 233 23.97 -0.61 -6.99
CA ASN A 233 23.32 -0.82 -8.28
C ASN A 233 22.64 0.41 -8.89
N VAL A 234 23.08 1.62 -8.57
CA VAL A 234 22.65 2.83 -9.28
C VAL A 234 23.56 3.02 -10.50
N ALA A 235 22.98 3.32 -11.67
CA ALA A 235 23.71 3.49 -12.93
C ALA A 235 24.81 4.55 -12.81
N GLY A 236 24.50 5.62 -12.08
CA GLY A 236 25.41 6.69 -11.72
C GLY A 236 24.66 7.99 -11.42
N ARG A 237 25.45 9.05 -11.23
CA ARG A 237 25.01 10.44 -11.14
C ARG A 237 25.39 11.13 -12.46
N VAL A 238 24.41 11.35 -13.32
CA VAL A 238 24.61 12.04 -14.61
C VAL A 238 24.50 13.54 -14.38
N ILE A 239 25.61 14.26 -14.59
CA ILE A 239 25.62 15.72 -14.50
C ILE A 239 25.27 16.29 -15.87
N VAL A 240 24.16 17.02 -15.94
CA VAL A 240 23.67 17.70 -17.14
C VAL A 240 23.99 19.18 -17.02
N LYS A 241 24.88 19.68 -17.87
CA LYS A 241 25.30 21.09 -17.89
C LYS A 241 24.41 21.91 -18.81
N LYS A 242 24.32 23.23 -18.60
CA LYS A 242 23.56 24.12 -19.48
C LYS A 242 24.05 24.12 -20.93
N SER A 243 25.36 23.90 -21.13
CA SER A 243 25.95 23.78 -22.47
C SER A 243 25.69 22.44 -23.14
N ASP A 244 25.24 21.42 -22.40
CA ASP A 244 25.03 20.10 -22.95
C ASP A 244 23.81 20.10 -23.85
N ASN A 245 23.92 19.39 -24.98
CA ASN A 245 22.76 19.09 -25.81
C ASN A 245 21.88 18.08 -25.04
N PRO A 246 20.58 18.37 -24.81
CA PRO A 246 19.67 17.46 -24.13
C PRO A 246 19.60 16.06 -24.77
N TYR A 247 19.92 15.95 -26.07
CA TYR A 247 19.99 14.69 -26.82
C TYR A 247 21.31 13.92 -26.64
N GLU A 248 22.40 14.57 -26.23
CA GLU A 248 23.72 13.92 -26.09
C GLU A 248 23.91 13.26 -24.71
N ARG A 249 23.04 13.58 -23.74
CA ARG A 249 23.05 13.02 -22.37
C ARG A 249 21.89 12.06 -22.12
N THR A 250 21.38 11.42 -23.18
CA THR A 250 20.24 10.48 -23.10
C THR A 250 20.67 9.03 -23.02
N GLU A 251 21.93 8.70 -23.31
CA GLU A 251 22.41 7.31 -23.42
C GLU A 251 22.22 6.55 -22.10
N GLU A 252 22.54 7.17 -20.97
CA GLU A 252 22.37 6.54 -19.66
C GLU A 252 20.89 6.25 -19.35
N LEU A 253 19.97 7.17 -19.70
CA LEU A 253 18.54 6.92 -19.53
C LEU A 253 18.07 5.83 -20.49
N SER A 254 18.45 5.92 -21.77
CA SER A 254 18.08 4.95 -22.81
C SER A 254 18.56 3.54 -22.48
N ASN A 255 19.77 3.40 -21.93
CA ASN A 255 20.30 2.10 -21.49
C ASN A 255 19.60 1.62 -20.21
N PHE A 256 19.27 2.53 -19.29
CA PHE A 256 18.56 2.19 -18.05
C PHE A 256 17.15 1.65 -18.32
N VAL A 257 16.41 2.27 -19.25
CA VAL A 257 15.02 1.87 -19.54
C VAL A 257 14.91 0.61 -20.42
N GLN A 258 16.03 0.05 -20.90
CA GLN A 258 16.06 -1.22 -21.64
C GLN A 258 15.99 -2.41 -20.69
N ASN A 259 14.87 -2.57 -19.99
CA ASN A 259 14.61 -3.74 -19.16
C ASN A 259 13.11 -4.08 -19.10
N GLU A 260 12.82 -5.30 -18.64
CA GLU A 260 11.48 -5.88 -18.60
C GLU A 260 10.46 -5.04 -17.83
N TYR A 261 10.86 -4.37 -16.75
CA TYR A 261 9.95 -3.53 -15.98
C TYR A 261 9.39 -2.39 -16.85
N PHE A 262 10.27 -1.67 -17.55
CA PHE A 262 9.86 -0.58 -18.42
C PHE A 262 9.17 -1.07 -19.70
N ASP A 263 9.50 -2.26 -20.19
CA ASP A 263 8.77 -2.88 -21.30
C ASP A 263 7.29 -3.08 -20.92
N VAL A 264 7.02 -3.67 -19.75
CA VAL A 264 5.65 -3.88 -19.27
C VAL A 264 4.93 -2.56 -18.99
N VAL A 265 5.60 -1.59 -18.37
CA VAL A 265 5.00 -0.27 -18.11
C VAL A 265 4.66 0.45 -19.42
N ARG A 266 5.57 0.42 -20.41
CA ARG A 266 5.34 1.00 -21.74
C ARG A 266 4.16 0.33 -22.44
N ASP A 267 4.06 -1.00 -22.34
CA ASP A 267 2.94 -1.74 -22.90
C ASP A 267 1.61 -1.40 -22.20
N ASN A 268 1.62 -1.25 -20.88
CA ASN A 268 0.45 -0.80 -20.12
C ASN A 268 0.06 0.65 -20.45
N TYR A 269 1.03 1.52 -20.77
CA TYR A 269 0.74 2.87 -21.24
C TYR A 269 0.08 2.88 -22.63
N ASN A 270 0.64 2.12 -23.58
CA ASN A 270 0.14 2.09 -24.95
C ASN A 270 -1.15 1.26 -25.11
N SER A 271 -1.26 0.17 -24.34
CA SER A 271 -2.37 -0.78 -24.32
C SER A 271 -2.89 -0.97 -22.88
N PRO A 272 -3.66 0.00 -22.36
CA PRO A 272 -4.13 0.00 -20.97
C PRO A 272 -4.99 -1.22 -20.63
N LEU A 273 -4.77 -1.78 -19.45
CA LEU A 273 -5.50 -2.96 -18.95
C LEU A 273 -7.00 -2.70 -18.80
N TYR A 274 -7.41 -1.47 -18.43
CA TYR A 274 -8.83 -1.13 -18.28
C TYR A 274 -9.62 -1.10 -19.60
N LYS A 275 -9.00 -1.34 -20.76
CA LYS A 275 -9.71 -1.44 -22.06
C LYS A 275 -10.36 -2.80 -22.30
N THR A 276 -10.11 -3.77 -21.44
CA THR A 276 -10.61 -5.15 -21.57
C THR A 276 -11.15 -5.62 -20.23
N ASP A 277 -12.22 -6.42 -20.23
CA ASP A 277 -12.84 -6.93 -19.01
C ASP A 277 -11.85 -7.74 -18.16
N ASP A 278 -11.13 -8.69 -18.75
CA ASP A 278 -10.09 -9.46 -18.04
C ASP A 278 -8.99 -8.55 -17.43
N GLY A 279 -8.71 -7.41 -18.08
CA GLY A 279 -7.74 -6.44 -17.59
C GLY A 279 -8.26 -5.60 -16.43
N ILE A 280 -9.56 -5.24 -16.45
CA ILE A 280 -10.25 -4.62 -15.32
C ILE A 280 -10.30 -5.57 -14.12
N GLU A 281 -10.59 -6.85 -14.34
CA GLU A 281 -10.56 -7.89 -13.31
C GLU A 281 -9.15 -8.04 -12.70
N ALA A 282 -8.12 -8.10 -13.54
CA ALA A 282 -6.74 -8.18 -13.08
C ALA A 282 -6.29 -6.94 -12.28
N LEU A 283 -6.72 -5.75 -12.70
CA LEU A 283 -6.49 -4.51 -11.95
C LEU A 283 -7.16 -4.57 -10.57
N GLN A 284 -8.39 -5.07 -10.46
CA GLN A 284 -9.08 -5.21 -9.17
C GLN A 284 -8.38 -6.23 -8.26
N ILE A 285 -7.99 -7.41 -8.78
CA ILE A 285 -7.24 -8.42 -8.00
C ILE A 285 -5.92 -7.86 -7.45
N ALA A 286 -5.21 -7.06 -8.26
CA ALA A 286 -3.90 -6.53 -7.91
C ALA A 286 -3.94 -5.28 -7.03
N LEU A 287 -4.83 -4.33 -7.35
CA LEU A 287 -4.75 -2.95 -6.85
C LEU A 287 -5.85 -2.57 -5.86
N THR A 288 -7.04 -3.20 -5.90
CA THR A 288 -8.12 -2.90 -4.92
C THR A 288 -7.65 -3.14 -3.47
N PRO A 289 -6.98 -4.25 -3.12
CA PRO A 289 -6.44 -4.44 -1.77
C PRO A 289 -5.47 -3.34 -1.33
N LEU A 290 -4.58 -2.91 -2.24
CA LEU A 290 -3.65 -1.80 -1.96
C LEU A 290 -4.41 -0.51 -1.66
N ALA A 291 -5.40 -0.17 -2.48
CA ALA A 291 -6.24 1.02 -2.30
C ALA A 291 -7.01 0.98 -0.97
N ILE A 292 -7.57 -0.19 -0.61
CA ILE A 292 -8.24 -0.42 0.67
C ILE A 292 -7.31 -0.11 1.84
N ALA A 293 -6.11 -0.70 1.86
CA ALA A 293 -5.14 -0.50 2.95
C ALA A 293 -4.77 0.99 3.09
N ARG A 294 -4.62 1.71 1.99
CA ARG A 294 -4.29 3.15 1.98
C ARG A 294 -5.42 4.00 2.55
N ILE A 295 -6.67 3.73 2.16
CA ILE A 295 -7.84 4.41 2.75
C ILE A 295 -7.90 4.12 4.26
N GLN A 296 -7.78 2.86 4.66
CA GLN A 296 -7.81 2.49 6.08
C GLN A 296 -6.72 3.19 6.88
N LYS A 297 -5.49 3.23 6.34
CA LYS A 297 -4.38 3.96 6.95
C LYS A 297 -4.71 5.43 7.14
N VAL A 298 -5.20 6.12 6.10
CA VAL A 298 -5.54 7.54 6.17
C VAL A 298 -6.71 7.81 7.12
N VAL A 299 -7.73 6.96 7.15
CA VAL A 299 -8.85 7.09 8.09
C VAL A 299 -8.38 6.91 9.53
N LEU A 300 -7.46 5.98 9.80
CA LEU A 300 -6.87 5.80 11.13
C LEU A 300 -6.04 7.02 11.55
N GLU A 301 -5.25 7.61 10.64
CA GLU A 301 -4.54 8.86 10.90
C GLU A 301 -5.52 10.03 11.15
N ALA A 302 -6.64 10.08 10.45
CA ALA A 302 -7.69 11.07 10.65
C ALA A 302 -8.39 10.91 12.01
N ILE A 303 -8.66 9.67 12.44
CA ILE A 303 -9.20 9.39 13.78
C ILE A 303 -8.18 9.80 14.84
N ASN A 304 -6.91 9.40 14.66
CA ASN A 304 -5.84 9.71 15.59
C ASN A 304 -5.66 11.23 15.79
N SER A 305 -5.77 11.99 14.70
CA SER A 305 -5.61 13.44 14.71
C SER A 305 -6.87 14.20 15.16
N GLY A 306 -7.95 13.48 15.52
CA GLY A 306 -9.24 14.07 15.91
C GLY A 306 -10.04 14.69 14.76
N ALA A 307 -9.63 14.47 13.50
CA ALA A 307 -10.38 14.88 12.31
C ALA A 307 -11.66 14.05 12.14
N LEU A 308 -11.64 12.79 12.56
CA LEU A 308 -12.81 11.93 12.71
C LEU A 308 -12.92 11.46 14.15
N SER A 309 -14.13 11.46 14.71
CA SER A 309 -14.37 11.00 16.09
C SER A 309 -15.09 9.65 16.09
N LEU A 310 -14.57 8.69 16.86
CA LEU A 310 -15.23 7.41 17.11
C LEU A 310 -16.49 7.54 17.99
N ASP A 311 -16.65 8.66 18.70
CA ASP A 311 -17.85 8.96 19.49
C ASP A 311 -18.96 9.61 18.64
N ALA A 312 -18.67 9.95 17.38
CA ALA A 312 -19.66 10.48 16.48
C ALA A 312 -20.72 9.42 16.12
N ARG A 313 -21.98 9.84 15.97
CA ARG A 313 -23.04 8.94 15.51
C ARG A 313 -22.81 8.47 14.07
N SER A 314 -22.27 9.35 13.24
CA SER A 314 -22.01 9.09 11.83
C SER A 314 -20.92 10.01 11.28
N TRP A 315 -20.25 9.55 10.23
CA TRP A 315 -19.38 10.36 9.38
C TRP A 315 -20.01 10.54 8.00
N HIS A 316 -19.84 11.71 7.40
CA HIS A 316 -20.15 11.96 5.99
C HIS A 316 -18.85 12.02 5.20
N ILE A 317 -18.61 11.01 4.37
CA ILE A 317 -17.36 10.81 3.65
C ILE A 317 -17.62 10.87 2.15
N GLY A 318 -16.83 11.67 1.44
CA GLY A 318 -16.76 11.65 -0.02
C GLY A 318 -15.49 10.94 -0.46
N VAL A 319 -15.57 10.06 -1.45
CA VAL A 319 -14.38 9.42 -2.03
C VAL A 319 -14.39 9.53 -3.55
N ILE A 320 -13.34 10.13 -4.11
CA ILE A 320 -13.07 10.14 -5.54
C ILE A 320 -12.12 8.98 -5.84
N GLU A 321 -12.65 7.93 -6.45
CA GLU A 321 -11.91 6.77 -6.93
C GLU A 321 -11.47 7.03 -8.37
N ARG A 322 -10.20 7.42 -8.56
CA ARG A 322 -9.66 7.70 -9.89
C ARG A 322 -9.44 6.44 -10.71
N ASP A 323 -9.32 5.28 -10.06
CA ASP A 323 -9.07 4.00 -10.71
C ASP A 323 -9.89 2.86 -10.09
N VAL A 324 -9.27 1.95 -9.35
CA VAL A 324 -9.93 0.73 -8.90
C VAL A 324 -10.92 1.00 -7.76
N PRO A 325 -12.07 0.30 -7.74
CA PRO A 325 -13.04 0.43 -6.66
C PRO A 325 -12.48 -0.12 -5.35
N CYS A 326 -12.64 0.62 -4.25
CA CYS A 326 -12.02 0.28 -2.97
C CYS A 326 -12.72 0.86 -1.73
N ALA A 327 -13.33 2.04 -1.81
CA ALA A 327 -13.79 2.82 -0.67
C ALA A 327 -14.83 2.09 0.18
N PHE A 328 -15.86 1.54 -0.47
CA PHE A 328 -16.91 0.78 0.22
C PHE A 328 -16.31 -0.38 1.03
N LEU A 329 -15.44 -1.18 0.40
CA LEU A 329 -14.79 -2.31 1.04
C LEU A 329 -13.85 -1.85 2.17
N ALA A 330 -13.15 -0.73 1.99
CA ALA A 330 -12.25 -0.19 3.00
C ALA A 330 -12.99 0.15 4.30
N PHE A 331 -14.15 0.81 4.20
CA PHE A 331 -14.96 1.18 5.36
C PHE A 331 -15.67 -0.02 6.00
N GLU A 332 -16.24 -0.94 5.22
CA GLU A 332 -16.87 -2.14 5.80
C GLU A 332 -15.85 -3.09 6.45
N ASP A 333 -14.66 -3.23 5.87
CA ASP A 333 -13.58 -4.01 6.48
C ASP A 333 -13.06 -3.35 7.77
N LEU A 334 -12.85 -2.02 7.76
CA LEU A 334 -12.39 -1.28 8.95
C LEU A 334 -13.43 -1.34 10.09
N LYS A 335 -14.71 -1.21 9.74
CA LYS A 335 -15.84 -1.36 10.67
C LYS A 335 -15.87 -2.73 11.33
N GLN A 336 -15.60 -3.81 10.59
CA GLN A 336 -15.50 -5.15 11.18
C GLN A 336 -14.34 -5.23 12.18
N HIS A 337 -13.16 -4.70 11.84
CA HIS A 337 -12.02 -4.68 12.76
C HIS A 337 -12.34 -3.95 14.07
N PHE A 338 -12.89 -2.73 13.99
CA PHE A 338 -13.27 -1.97 15.19
C PHE A 338 -14.37 -2.65 16.00
N ASN A 339 -15.45 -3.11 15.36
CA ASN A 339 -16.55 -3.72 16.09
C ASN A 339 -16.15 -5.04 16.76
N LYS A 340 -15.34 -5.88 16.11
CA LYS A 340 -14.80 -7.10 16.74
C LYS A 340 -13.85 -6.75 17.88
N LEU A 341 -13.05 -5.70 17.76
CA LEU A 341 -12.18 -5.24 18.84
C LEU A 341 -12.98 -4.69 20.04
N PHE A 342 -13.99 -3.85 19.79
CA PHE A 342 -14.86 -3.28 20.83
C PHE A 342 -15.71 -4.35 21.53
N LEU A 343 -16.02 -5.45 20.84
CA LEU A 343 -16.68 -6.60 21.46
C LEU A 343 -15.77 -7.32 22.46
N LEU A 344 -14.46 -7.43 22.17
CA LEU A 344 -13.46 -7.98 23.10
C LEU A 344 -13.13 -7.01 24.25
N GLU A 345 -13.21 -5.71 24.00
CA GLU A 345 -13.07 -4.65 25.02
C GLU A 345 -14.27 -4.61 25.99
N ASN A 346 -15.47 -5.00 25.51
CA ASN A 346 -16.74 -5.04 26.25
C ASN A 346 -17.19 -3.70 26.90
N ASN A 347 -16.72 -2.56 26.38
CA ASN A 347 -17.06 -1.22 26.90
C ASN A 347 -18.28 -0.57 26.20
N GLY A 348 -19.02 -1.31 25.37
CA GLY A 348 -20.21 -0.80 24.67
C GLY A 348 -19.92 0.15 23.50
N ARG A 349 -18.64 0.30 23.08
CA ARG A 349 -18.24 1.11 21.92
C ARG A 349 -18.69 0.48 20.61
N ARG A 350 -18.94 1.31 19.60
CA ARG A 350 -19.31 0.89 18.25
C ARG A 350 -18.67 1.81 17.22
N PHE A 351 -18.34 1.25 16.06
CA PHE A 351 -17.84 2.04 14.93
C PHE A 351 -18.96 2.97 14.39
N PRO A 352 -18.69 4.26 14.13
CA PRO A 352 -19.67 5.20 13.59
C PRO A 352 -20.29 4.73 12.25
N ASN A 353 -21.53 5.14 11.99
CA ASN A 353 -22.14 4.90 10.67
C ASN A 353 -21.44 5.76 9.61
N VAL A 354 -21.17 5.20 8.43
CA VAL A 354 -20.53 5.94 7.34
C VAL A 354 -21.56 6.26 6.26
N LYS A 355 -21.92 7.54 6.11
CA LYS A 355 -22.61 8.04 4.93
C LYS A 355 -21.55 8.28 3.84
N LEU A 356 -21.39 7.30 2.97
CA LEU A 356 -20.41 7.31 1.89
C LEU A 356 -21.02 7.82 0.59
N GLU A 357 -20.30 8.66 -0.14
CA GLU A 357 -20.60 9.06 -1.52
C GLU A 357 -19.34 8.79 -2.35
N ILE A 358 -19.48 8.01 -3.43
CA ILE A 358 -18.34 7.57 -4.26
C ILE A 358 -18.45 8.21 -5.64
N PHE A 359 -17.33 8.73 -6.13
CA PHE A 359 -17.19 9.30 -7.46
C PHE A 359 -16.14 8.52 -8.25
N HIS A 360 -16.50 7.89 -9.37
CA HIS A 360 -15.57 7.09 -10.16
C HIS A 360 -15.27 7.73 -11.52
N THR A 361 -14.19 7.31 -12.17
CA THR A 361 -13.95 7.66 -13.58
C THR A 361 -14.69 6.72 -14.52
N GLU A 362 -14.90 7.15 -15.76
CA GLU A 362 -15.61 6.37 -16.79
C GLU A 362 -15.00 4.98 -17.01
N GLU A 363 -13.66 4.87 -16.99
CA GLU A 363 -12.95 3.61 -17.26
C GLU A 363 -13.23 2.50 -16.24
N PHE A 364 -13.74 2.85 -15.05
CA PHE A 364 -14.03 1.91 -13.96
C PHE A 364 -15.52 1.90 -13.57
N ALA A 365 -16.38 2.54 -14.37
CA ALA A 365 -17.82 2.64 -14.10
C ALA A 365 -18.54 1.27 -14.07
N THR A 366 -18.04 0.30 -14.85
CA THR A 366 -18.65 -1.02 -15.03
C THR A 366 -18.00 -2.13 -14.22
N THR A 367 -17.06 -1.80 -13.30
CA THR A 367 -16.42 -2.82 -12.45
C THR A 367 -17.44 -3.51 -11.56
N GLU A 368 -17.36 -4.82 -11.43
CA GLU A 368 -18.34 -5.61 -10.66
C GLU A 368 -18.35 -5.27 -9.17
N LEU A 369 -17.19 -4.93 -8.57
CA LEU A 369 -17.13 -4.53 -7.16
C LEU A 369 -17.92 -3.25 -6.88
N ASN A 370 -17.99 -2.33 -7.85
CA ASN A 370 -18.81 -1.13 -7.74
C ASN A 370 -20.31 -1.45 -7.66
N LEU A 371 -20.76 -2.61 -8.15
CA LEU A 371 -22.17 -3.03 -8.09
C LEU A 371 -22.58 -3.55 -6.71
N LEU A 372 -21.62 -3.88 -5.84
CA LEU A 372 -21.90 -4.33 -4.47
C LEU A 372 -22.38 -3.17 -3.59
N TYR A 373 -21.98 -1.94 -3.91
CA TYR A 373 -22.38 -0.76 -3.17
C TYR A 373 -23.71 -0.22 -3.68
N GLN A 374 -24.71 -0.13 -2.79
CA GLN A 374 -26.07 0.33 -3.12
C GLN A 374 -26.31 1.82 -2.81
N GLY A 375 -25.27 2.57 -2.41
CA GLY A 375 -25.39 4.01 -2.10
C GLY A 375 -25.11 4.92 -3.30
N SER A 376 -24.80 6.19 -3.04
CA SER A 376 -24.52 7.18 -4.10
C SER A 376 -23.20 6.84 -4.78
N ARG A 377 -23.28 6.61 -6.09
CA ARG A 377 -22.13 6.27 -6.92
C ARG A 377 -22.30 6.97 -8.26
N ASP A 378 -21.55 8.05 -8.42
CA ASP A 378 -21.73 8.99 -9.53
C ASP A 378 -20.41 9.13 -10.31
N ASP A 379 -20.47 9.65 -11.53
CA ASP A 379 -19.26 9.96 -12.29
C ASP A 379 -18.49 11.10 -11.63
N VAL A 380 -17.16 11.11 -11.73
CA VAL A 380 -16.30 12.16 -11.16
C VAL A 380 -16.64 13.55 -11.71
N SER A 381 -17.20 13.66 -12.91
CA SER A 381 -17.69 14.93 -13.46
C SER A 381 -18.90 15.50 -12.71
N GLU A 382 -19.62 14.67 -11.96
CA GLU A 382 -20.76 15.07 -11.11
C GLU A 382 -20.31 15.50 -9.70
N PHE A 383 -19.02 15.36 -9.37
CA PHE A 383 -18.49 15.81 -8.08
C PHE A 383 -18.74 17.31 -7.88
N ASN A 384 -19.45 17.63 -6.79
CA ASN A 384 -19.71 19.00 -6.40
C ASN A 384 -18.71 19.47 -5.33
N PRO A 385 -17.80 20.41 -5.64
CA PRO A 385 -16.82 20.93 -4.68
C PRO A 385 -17.44 21.71 -3.52
N LEU A 386 -18.74 22.03 -3.60
CA LEU A 386 -19.51 22.72 -2.57
C LEU A 386 -20.27 21.75 -1.64
N THR A 387 -20.10 20.44 -1.79
CA THR A 387 -20.62 19.48 -0.81
C THR A 387 -19.70 19.45 0.41
N ALA A 388 -20.28 19.62 1.60
CA ALA A 388 -19.55 19.50 2.85
C ALA A 388 -19.42 18.02 3.24
N TYR A 389 -18.18 17.58 3.44
CA TYR A 389 -17.84 16.26 3.98
C TYR A 389 -17.02 16.44 5.26
N ASP A 390 -17.08 15.48 6.18
CA ASP A 390 -16.14 15.43 7.32
C ASP A 390 -14.73 15.13 6.81
N LEU A 391 -14.63 14.24 5.82
CA LEU A 391 -13.40 13.93 5.10
C LEU A 391 -13.69 13.63 3.62
N LEU A 392 -12.97 14.32 2.73
CA LEU A 392 -12.91 14.01 1.30
C LEU A 392 -11.62 13.25 0.98
N ILE A 393 -11.72 12.08 0.37
CA ILE A 393 -10.56 11.29 -0.05
C ILE A 393 -10.51 11.28 -1.59
N ASP A 394 -9.38 11.64 -2.19
CA ASP A 394 -9.12 11.46 -3.62
C ASP A 394 -8.00 10.43 -3.77
N ILE A 395 -8.31 9.24 -4.30
CA ILE A 395 -7.38 8.11 -4.36
C ILE A 395 -7.10 7.67 -5.80
N SER A 396 -5.82 7.42 -6.07
CA SER A 396 -5.37 6.68 -7.24
C SER A 396 -4.20 5.76 -6.87
N VAL A 397 -4.25 4.52 -7.32
CA VAL A 397 -3.12 3.59 -7.28
C VAL A 397 -2.29 3.67 -8.57
N LEU A 398 -2.89 3.96 -9.72
CA LEU A 398 -2.19 4.04 -11.00
C LEU A 398 -1.34 5.31 -11.14
N MET A 399 -1.75 6.40 -10.51
CA MET A 399 -1.04 7.68 -10.54
C MET A 399 0.02 7.75 -9.44
N ARG A 400 1.15 8.37 -9.80
CA ARG A 400 2.16 8.85 -8.85
C ARG A 400 2.01 10.35 -8.65
N ARG A 401 2.38 10.84 -7.46
CA ARG A 401 2.32 12.27 -7.14
C ARG A 401 3.14 13.06 -8.16
N SER A 402 2.59 14.10 -8.77
CA SER A 402 3.36 15.02 -9.62
C SER A 402 3.14 16.46 -9.17
N ALA A 403 3.93 17.40 -9.68
CA ALA A 403 3.78 18.83 -9.39
C ALA A 403 2.38 19.39 -9.77
N LEU A 404 1.62 18.67 -10.59
CA LEU A 404 0.32 19.07 -11.10
C LEU A 404 -0.84 18.42 -10.36
N ASP A 405 -0.55 17.45 -9.49
CA ASP A 405 -1.56 16.79 -8.68
C ASP A 405 -1.96 17.75 -7.55
N THR A 406 -2.82 18.70 -7.89
CA THR A 406 -3.38 19.64 -6.93
C THR A 406 -4.58 19.00 -6.25
N PRO A 407 -4.72 19.17 -4.93
CA PRO A 407 -5.91 18.72 -4.22
C PRO A 407 -7.19 19.25 -4.87
N PRO A 408 -8.28 18.45 -4.88
CA PRO A 408 -9.56 18.90 -5.39
C PRO A 408 -10.01 20.12 -4.60
N ARG A 409 -10.50 21.15 -5.30
CA ARG A 409 -11.17 22.27 -4.62
C ARG A 409 -12.37 21.73 -3.89
N THR A 410 -12.48 22.00 -2.60
CA THR A 410 -13.55 21.45 -1.75
C THR A 410 -13.82 22.37 -0.57
N ILE A 411 -15.05 22.31 -0.04
CA ILE A 411 -15.41 22.89 1.26
C ILE A 411 -15.45 21.85 2.39
N ALA A 412 -15.01 20.61 2.12
CA ALA A 412 -14.90 19.57 3.14
C ALA A 412 -14.07 20.03 4.34
N ALA A 413 -14.43 19.54 5.54
CA ALA A 413 -13.73 19.89 6.76
C ALA A 413 -12.26 19.44 6.73
N LYS A 414 -12.01 18.28 6.09
CA LYS A 414 -10.68 17.74 5.82
C LYS A 414 -10.61 17.08 4.45
N TYR A 415 -9.41 17.04 3.89
CA TYR A 415 -9.14 16.32 2.65
C TYR A 415 -7.90 15.42 2.76
N ALA A 416 -7.86 14.37 1.95
CA ALA A 416 -6.70 13.51 1.77
C ALA A 416 -6.58 13.09 0.30
N VAL A 417 -5.45 13.40 -0.34
CA VAL A 417 -5.10 12.94 -1.68
C VAL A 417 -4.07 11.83 -1.55
N ILE A 418 -4.40 10.66 -2.08
CA ILE A 418 -3.62 9.43 -1.99
C ILE A 418 -3.12 9.07 -3.38
N ARG A 419 -1.79 8.97 -3.56
CA ARG A 419 -1.13 8.53 -4.80
C ARG A 419 -0.07 7.48 -4.51
N SER A 420 0.22 6.60 -5.46
CA SER A 420 1.37 5.70 -5.31
C SER A 420 2.69 6.50 -5.23
N ALA A 421 3.61 6.05 -4.40
CA ALA A 421 4.94 6.65 -4.34
C ALA A 421 5.75 6.32 -5.59
N HIS A 422 6.69 7.20 -5.96
CA HIS A 422 7.71 6.86 -6.96
C HIS A 422 8.68 5.82 -6.41
N THR A 423 9.23 6.09 -5.24
CA THR A 423 10.15 5.21 -4.54
C THR A 423 9.95 5.25 -3.03
N PRO A 424 10.37 4.20 -2.30
CA PRO A 424 10.34 4.20 -0.85
C PRO A 424 11.23 5.31 -0.25
N SER A 425 10.68 6.04 0.72
CA SER A 425 11.35 7.09 1.50
C SER A 425 10.87 7.16 2.97
N ALA A 426 9.74 6.55 3.31
CA ALA A 426 9.21 6.52 4.68
C ALA A 426 9.60 5.25 5.46
N ASP A 427 9.82 5.38 6.77
CA ASP A 427 9.94 4.21 7.65
C ASP A 427 8.57 3.66 8.02
N THR A 428 8.52 2.37 8.36
CA THR A 428 7.32 1.79 8.98
C THR A 428 7.14 2.40 10.37
N HIS A 429 6.07 3.18 10.55
CA HIS A 429 5.69 3.75 11.85
C HIS A 429 4.68 2.84 12.55
N LEU A 430 5.07 2.28 13.70
CA LEU A 430 4.16 1.58 14.61
C LEU A 430 3.69 2.55 15.69
N MET A 431 2.39 2.48 16.01
CA MET A 431 1.79 3.26 17.08
C MET A 431 2.00 2.56 18.42
N PHE A 432 2.50 3.33 19.39
CA PHE A 432 2.69 2.91 20.77
C PHE A 432 1.56 3.46 21.64
N ASN A 433 1.06 2.64 22.55
CA ASN A 433 0.06 3.05 23.54
C ASN A 433 0.15 2.13 24.78
N ALA A 434 -0.49 2.54 25.87
CA ALA A 434 -0.77 1.68 27.00
C ALA A 434 -1.61 0.45 26.59
N TYR A 435 -1.63 -0.52 27.49
CA TYR A 435 -2.35 -1.76 27.27
C TYR A 435 -3.86 -1.52 27.11
N MET A 436 -4.44 -2.04 26.03
CA MET A 436 -5.90 -2.10 25.87
C MET A 436 -6.47 -3.08 26.89
N HIS A 437 -7.45 -2.64 27.67
CA HIS A 437 -8.16 -3.53 28.59
C HIS A 437 -9.14 -4.41 27.81
N TYR A 438 -9.02 -5.72 27.99
CA TYR A 438 -9.95 -6.71 27.43
C TYR A 438 -10.79 -7.33 28.55
N ASP A 439 -12.05 -7.60 28.25
CA ASP A 439 -12.98 -8.33 29.12
C ASP A 439 -13.67 -9.43 28.31
N ILE A 440 -12.92 -10.53 28.13
CA ILE A 440 -13.32 -11.66 27.29
C ILE A 440 -13.84 -12.79 28.18
N ASN A 441 -15.10 -13.16 27.97
CA ASN A 441 -15.74 -14.29 28.61
C ASN A 441 -16.25 -15.29 27.55
N LEU A 442 -15.49 -16.38 27.36
CA LEU A 442 -15.87 -17.44 26.42
C LEU A 442 -16.87 -18.45 27.01
N SER A 443 -17.32 -18.28 28.25
CA SER A 443 -18.14 -19.27 28.98
C SER A 443 -19.66 -19.00 28.94
N GLN A 444 -20.10 -18.01 28.17
CA GLN A 444 -21.51 -17.64 28.04
C GLN A 444 -21.91 -17.66 26.57
N ASP A 445 -22.49 -18.78 26.14
CA ASP A 445 -23.50 -18.90 25.07
C ASP A 445 -24.09 -20.34 25.11
N THR A 446 -24.32 -20.87 26.31
CA THR A 446 -25.10 -22.10 26.52
C THR A 446 -26.42 -21.72 27.19
N GLU A 447 -27.28 -21.03 26.46
CA GLU A 447 -28.71 -21.04 26.76
C GLU A 447 -29.44 -21.43 25.45
N ASP A 448 -30.10 -22.58 25.51
CA ASP A 448 -31.00 -23.20 24.53
C ASP A 448 -30.40 -24.13 23.45
N GLU A 449 -29.71 -25.20 23.86
CA GLU A 449 -29.80 -26.50 23.16
C GLU A 449 -30.49 -27.53 24.07
N GLU A 450 -31.80 -27.37 24.26
CA GLU A 450 -32.66 -28.51 24.55
C GLU A 450 -32.96 -29.23 23.22
N ASP A 451 -32.48 -30.48 23.13
CA ASP A 451 -32.96 -31.57 22.28
C ASP A 451 -33.24 -31.25 20.79
N ILE A 452 -32.24 -31.48 19.92
CA ILE A 452 -32.50 -31.96 18.55
C ILE A 452 -31.81 -33.30 18.36
N ASP A 453 -32.65 -34.33 18.40
CA ASP A 453 -32.37 -35.72 18.07
C ASP A 453 -31.89 -35.85 16.61
N ASN A 454 -30.98 -36.80 16.39
CA ASN A 454 -30.25 -37.05 15.15
C ASN A 454 -31.16 -37.14 13.90
N ASN A 455 -30.71 -36.60 12.76
CA ASN A 455 -30.50 -37.35 11.52
C ASN A 455 -29.98 -36.47 10.36
N ASP A 456 -29.14 -37.12 9.55
CA ASP A 456 -28.80 -36.88 8.13
C ASP A 456 -27.70 -35.87 7.77
N ASP A 457 -26.55 -36.45 7.41
CA ASP A 457 -25.68 -36.21 6.25
C ASP A 457 -25.22 -34.78 5.86
N ASP A 458 -23.88 -34.64 5.84
CA ASP A 458 -23.06 -33.67 5.11
C ASP A 458 -23.29 -32.15 5.41
N ASP A 459 -22.60 -31.61 6.42
CA ASP A 459 -21.94 -30.29 6.33
C ASP A 459 -21.01 -30.00 7.54
N ASP A 460 -20.03 -29.13 7.30
CA ASP A 460 -18.92 -28.65 8.16
C ASP A 460 -19.03 -28.82 9.70
N ASP A 461 -17.95 -29.32 10.30
CA ASP A 461 -17.65 -29.37 11.75
C ASP A 461 -17.46 -27.94 12.31
N ALA A 462 -18.55 -27.17 12.35
CA ALA A 462 -18.59 -25.80 12.85
C ALA A 462 -18.69 -25.81 14.37
N THR A 463 -17.55 -25.70 15.04
CA THR A 463 -17.51 -25.41 16.47
C THR A 463 -18.17 -24.04 16.70
N SER A 464 -19.38 -24.02 17.26
CA SER A 464 -20.09 -22.78 17.58
C SER A 464 -19.32 -22.02 18.67
N TYR A 465 -18.74 -20.89 18.31
CA TYR A 465 -18.07 -19.99 19.25
C TYR A 465 -19.08 -18.96 19.78
N SER A 466 -18.86 -18.47 21.02
CA SER A 466 -19.57 -17.28 21.49
C SER A 466 -19.26 -16.07 20.60
N GLU A 467 -20.05 -14.99 20.67
CA GLU A 467 -19.78 -13.79 19.85
C GLU A 467 -18.34 -13.25 20.02
N GLN A 468 -17.80 -13.32 21.24
CA GLN A 468 -16.42 -12.96 21.55
C GLN A 468 -15.39 -14.00 21.06
N GLY A 469 -15.74 -15.29 21.07
CA GLY A 469 -14.93 -16.33 20.44
C GLY A 469 -14.81 -16.12 18.92
N ASP A 470 -15.90 -15.74 18.27
CA ASP A 470 -15.93 -15.34 16.86
C ASP A 470 -15.09 -14.09 16.57
N ALA A 471 -15.05 -13.13 17.51
CA ALA A 471 -14.16 -11.98 17.39
C ALA A 471 -12.69 -12.37 17.48
N LEU A 472 -12.31 -13.30 18.38
CA LEU A 472 -10.95 -13.84 18.41
C LEU A 472 -10.63 -14.59 17.11
N LEU A 473 -11.58 -15.37 16.60
CA LEU A 473 -11.42 -16.12 15.36
C LEU A 473 -11.25 -15.20 14.15
N PHE A 474 -11.97 -14.06 14.12
CA PHE A 474 -11.81 -13.03 13.10
C PHE A 474 -10.35 -12.53 13.05
N PHE A 475 -9.76 -12.16 14.19
CA PHE A 475 -8.37 -11.72 14.23
C PHE A 475 -7.40 -12.86 13.90
N LEU A 476 -7.72 -14.11 14.26
CA LEU A 476 -6.88 -15.25 13.91
C LEU A 476 -6.82 -15.44 12.38
N LYS A 477 -7.98 -15.40 11.74
CA LYS A 477 -8.13 -15.50 10.29
C LYS A 477 -7.42 -14.35 9.58
N ASN A 478 -7.57 -13.12 10.06
CA ASN A 478 -6.99 -11.95 9.40
C ASN A 478 -5.51 -11.72 9.70
N ILE A 479 -4.98 -12.17 10.85
CA ILE A 479 -3.56 -12.00 11.20
C ILE A 479 -2.71 -13.18 10.73
N PHE A 480 -3.22 -14.41 10.85
CA PHE A 480 -2.43 -15.62 10.62
C PHE A 480 -2.96 -16.52 9.50
N ALA A 481 -4.05 -16.13 8.82
CA ALA A 481 -4.72 -16.93 7.80
C ALA A 481 -5.09 -18.35 8.28
N LYS A 482 -5.44 -18.50 9.57
CA LYS A 482 -5.84 -19.78 10.17
C LYS A 482 -7.36 -19.85 10.35
N ASN A 483 -7.96 -20.96 9.94
CA ASN A 483 -9.42 -21.12 9.91
C ASN A 483 -10.06 -21.40 11.28
N SER A 484 -9.31 -21.97 12.22
CA SER A 484 -9.80 -22.34 13.56
C SER A 484 -8.68 -22.35 14.58
N PHE A 485 -9.05 -22.27 15.86
CA PHE A 485 -8.14 -22.51 16.98
C PHE A 485 -7.99 -24.01 17.22
N MET A 486 -6.79 -24.43 17.67
CA MET A 486 -6.65 -25.76 18.26
C MET A 486 -7.19 -25.78 19.69
N ASP A 487 -7.47 -26.97 20.21
CA ASP A 487 -8.00 -27.20 21.55
C ASP A 487 -7.26 -26.38 22.63
N GLY A 488 -8.03 -25.61 23.40
CA GLY A 488 -7.53 -24.80 24.50
C GLY A 488 -6.77 -23.51 24.11
N GLN A 489 -6.47 -23.27 22.82
CA GLN A 489 -5.78 -22.05 22.39
C GLN A 489 -6.63 -20.79 22.63
N ALA A 490 -7.89 -20.79 22.21
CA ALA A 490 -8.80 -19.65 22.36
C ALA A 490 -8.96 -19.25 23.83
N ALA A 491 -9.21 -20.23 24.71
CA ALA A 491 -9.33 -20.01 26.15
C ALA A 491 -8.03 -19.44 26.76
N THR A 492 -6.87 -19.95 26.33
CA THR A 492 -5.57 -19.44 26.80
C THR A 492 -5.34 -18.00 26.34
N ILE A 493 -5.63 -17.70 25.08
CA ILE A 493 -5.50 -16.35 24.51
C ILE A 493 -6.42 -15.36 25.25
N ALA A 494 -7.68 -15.72 25.47
CA ALA A 494 -8.63 -14.88 26.20
C ALA A 494 -8.13 -14.53 27.60
N GLN A 495 -7.62 -15.52 28.35
CA GLN A 495 -7.07 -15.30 29.68
C GLN A 495 -5.82 -14.39 29.66
N LEU A 496 -4.92 -14.57 28.69
CA LEU A 496 -3.74 -13.70 28.53
C LEU A 496 -4.11 -12.26 28.14
N LEU A 497 -5.12 -12.07 27.29
CA LEU A 497 -5.66 -10.76 26.92
C LEU A 497 -6.43 -10.10 28.07
N ASN A 498 -7.08 -10.87 28.94
CA ASN A 498 -7.65 -10.31 30.18
C ASN A 498 -6.57 -9.89 31.21
N GLY A 499 -5.28 -10.13 30.92
CA GLY A 499 -4.16 -9.78 31.80
C GLY A 499 -3.83 -10.85 32.85
N ASN A 500 -4.38 -12.07 32.72
CA ASN A 500 -4.11 -13.16 33.66
C ASN A 500 -2.82 -13.91 33.31
N ASN A 501 -2.16 -14.46 34.33
CA ASN A 501 -1.04 -15.37 34.14
C ASN A 501 -1.57 -16.80 33.88
N VAL A 502 -1.14 -17.42 32.77
CA VAL A 502 -1.64 -18.74 32.35
C VAL A 502 -0.49 -19.72 32.16
N LEU A 503 -0.64 -20.93 32.71
CA LEU A 503 0.22 -22.07 32.39
C LEU A 503 -0.46 -22.94 31.32
N HIS A 504 0.01 -22.83 30.08
CA HIS A 504 -0.51 -23.64 28.96
C HIS A 504 0.38 -24.87 28.72
N ILE A 505 -0.18 -26.07 28.89
CA ILE A 505 0.51 -27.34 28.66
C ILE A 505 -0.08 -27.99 27.41
N SER A 506 0.76 -28.18 26.39
CA SER A 506 0.37 -28.84 25.15
C SER A 506 1.54 -29.60 24.52
N ALA A 507 1.24 -30.57 23.65
CA ALA A 507 2.25 -31.39 22.98
C ALA A 507 3.12 -30.54 22.01
N PRO A 508 4.35 -30.98 21.66
CA PRO A 508 5.14 -30.32 20.61
C PRO A 508 4.35 -30.22 19.30
N GLY A 509 4.45 -29.09 18.58
CA GLY A 509 3.76 -28.88 17.30
C GLY A 509 2.32 -28.36 17.40
N THR A 510 1.73 -28.24 18.59
CA THR A 510 0.34 -27.77 18.82
C THR A 510 0.16 -26.24 18.79
N GLY A 511 1.10 -25.51 18.17
CA GLY A 511 0.94 -24.06 17.94
C GLY A 511 1.18 -23.15 19.15
N LYS A 512 1.99 -23.54 20.15
CA LYS A 512 2.33 -22.65 21.30
C LYS A 512 2.83 -21.26 20.89
N SER A 513 3.63 -21.17 19.83
CA SER A 513 4.14 -19.90 19.31
C SER A 513 3.03 -18.99 18.79
N LEU A 514 1.95 -19.57 18.24
CA LEU A 514 0.80 -18.81 17.74
C LEU A 514 0.12 -18.05 18.88
N ILE A 515 -0.06 -18.66 20.05
CA ILE A 515 -0.65 -18.00 21.22
C ILE A 515 0.13 -16.73 21.58
N MET A 516 1.47 -16.84 21.66
CA MET A 516 2.33 -15.71 22.01
C MET A 516 2.31 -14.61 20.94
N LEU A 517 2.41 -15.00 19.66
CA LEU A 517 2.37 -14.05 18.54
C LEU A 517 1.00 -13.37 18.44
N PHE A 518 -0.09 -14.11 18.61
CA PHE A 518 -1.44 -13.57 18.59
C PHE A 518 -1.62 -12.52 19.68
N VAL A 519 -1.27 -12.86 20.92
CA VAL A 519 -1.37 -11.93 22.05
C VAL A 519 -0.49 -10.70 21.84
N ALA A 520 0.72 -10.86 21.28
CA ALA A 520 1.60 -9.73 20.95
C ALA A 520 1.04 -8.81 19.87
N MET A 521 0.39 -9.37 18.84
CA MET A 521 -0.25 -8.60 17.76
C MET A 521 -1.57 -7.94 18.19
N MET A 522 -2.23 -8.50 19.20
CA MET A 522 -3.42 -7.94 19.85
C MET A 522 -3.08 -6.98 20.99
N LYS A 523 -1.90 -6.36 20.93
CA LYS A 523 -1.44 -5.32 21.84
C LYS A 523 -0.89 -4.16 21.00
N PRO A 524 -1.14 -2.89 21.37
CA PRO A 524 -0.38 -1.78 20.81
C PRO A 524 1.13 -2.02 21.03
N ALA A 525 1.98 -1.43 20.18
CA ALA A 525 3.41 -1.58 20.38
C ALA A 525 3.79 -1.04 21.78
N TYR A 526 4.65 -1.78 22.49
CA TYR A 526 5.16 -1.36 23.80
C TYR A 526 6.45 -0.58 23.62
N SER A 527 6.53 0.60 24.24
CA SER A 527 7.77 1.38 24.33
C SER A 527 8.75 0.75 25.33
#